data_AF-A0A8C3CZI6-F1
#
_entry.id   AF-A0A8C3CZI6-F1
#
_cell.length_a   1.000
_cell.length_b   1.000
_cell.length_c   1.000
_cell.angle_alpha   90.00
_cell.angle_beta   90.00
_cell.angle_gamma   90.00
#
_symmetry.space_group_name_H-M   'P 1'
#
loop_
_entity.id
_entity.type
_entity.pdbx_description
1 polymer ?
#
loop_
_entity_poly.entity_id
_entity_poly.type
_entity_poly.pdbx_seq_one_letter_code
_entity_poly.pdbx_strand_id
1 'polypeptide(L)'
;MCIDGTEGCENPKPCQSELIVLEHGSYSGDPVTKVLLQPLTGRTHQLRVHCSAIGHPIVGDFTYSHKKDSSPYRMMLHAYYLRIPTGKELIEVCAPDPFVTSMDSKWVPHHVTHQLDDTIQELKDQAMQKGEAEESQKAVLEDRGEEALSEAKSPETEEQQARCEQWLAEWALE
;
A
#
# COMPACT_ATOMS: atom_id res chain seq x y z
N MET A 1 -10.86 -6.11 11.46
CA MET A 1 -9.45 -5.73 11.75
C MET A 1 -9.47 -4.93 13.01
N CYS A 2 -8.82 -5.45 14.03
CA CYS A 2 -8.73 -4.83 15.33
C CYS A 2 -7.33 -4.22 15.49
N ILE A 3 -7.23 -3.23 16.35
CA ILE A 3 -5.96 -2.65 16.77
C ILE A 3 -5.62 -3.32 18.10
N ASP A 4 -4.35 -3.64 18.33
CA ASP A 4 -3.95 -4.21 19.61
C ASP A 4 -4.40 -3.31 20.77
N GLY A 5 -5.01 -3.91 21.81
CA GLY A 5 -5.63 -3.19 22.92
C GLY A 5 -7.08 -2.72 22.71
N THR A 6 -7.72 -2.99 21.56
CA THR A 6 -9.16 -2.74 21.37
C THR A 6 -10.03 -3.93 21.80
N GLU A 7 -11.20 -3.66 22.36
CA GLU A 7 -12.16 -4.70 22.78
C GLU A 7 -12.58 -5.56 21.58
N GLY A 8 -12.52 -6.89 21.76
CA GLY A 8 -12.80 -7.85 20.68
C GLY A 8 -11.65 -8.07 19.69
N CYS A 9 -10.44 -7.59 19.98
CA CYS A 9 -9.26 -7.93 19.19
C CYS A 9 -8.71 -9.32 19.54
N GLU A 10 -8.80 -10.25 18.58
CA GLU A 10 -8.22 -11.58 18.71
C GLU A 10 -7.12 -11.77 17.66
N ASN A 11 -5.95 -12.25 18.12
CA ASN A 11 -4.80 -12.60 17.28
C ASN A 11 -4.25 -11.43 16.41
N PRO A 12 -3.70 -10.36 17.03
CA PRO A 12 -3.11 -9.27 16.30
C PRO A 12 -1.91 -9.77 15.47
N LYS A 13 -1.81 -9.27 14.23
CA LYS A 13 -0.69 -9.56 13.32
C LYS A 13 0.12 -8.31 13.08
N PRO A 14 1.46 -8.42 12.87
CA PRO A 14 2.28 -7.29 12.50
C PRO A 14 1.70 -6.53 11.29
N CYS A 15 1.62 -5.22 11.42
CA CYS A 15 0.94 -4.36 10.46
C CYS A 15 1.66 -3.00 10.42
N GLN A 16 2.28 -2.67 9.29
CA GLN A 16 3.11 -1.46 9.18
C GLN A 16 2.80 -0.72 7.88
N SER A 17 2.64 0.60 7.97
CA SER A 17 2.46 1.49 6.83
C SER A 17 3.25 2.76 7.05
N GLU A 18 3.90 3.24 6.01
CA GLU A 18 4.53 4.56 5.99
C GLU A 18 3.56 5.58 5.38
N LEU A 19 3.58 6.80 5.91
CA LEU A 19 2.71 7.88 5.51
C LEU A 19 3.55 9.12 5.24
N ILE A 20 3.38 9.71 4.06
CA ILE A 20 4.00 10.98 3.67
C ILE A 20 2.87 11.98 3.38
N VAL A 21 2.91 13.15 4.01
CA VAL A 21 1.95 14.21 3.76
C VAL A 21 2.33 14.94 2.48
N LEU A 22 1.44 14.95 1.48
CA LEU A 22 1.68 15.64 0.21
C LEU A 22 1.13 17.06 0.27
N GLU A 23 -0.16 17.20 0.60
CA GLU A 23 -0.87 18.48 0.55
C GLU A 23 -1.89 18.60 1.68
N HIS A 24 -2.04 19.79 2.24
CA HIS A 24 -3.18 20.17 3.07
C HIS A 24 -4.18 20.97 2.23
N GLY A 25 -5.45 20.66 2.38
CA GLY A 25 -6.51 21.26 1.58
C GLY A 25 -7.87 21.19 2.25
N SER A 26 -8.91 21.42 1.47
CA SER A 26 -10.29 21.13 1.85
C SER A 26 -10.99 20.29 0.80
N TYR A 27 -11.98 19.51 1.24
CA TYR A 27 -12.82 18.69 0.39
C TYR A 27 -14.27 18.95 0.76
N SER A 28 -15.05 19.50 -0.16
CA SER A 28 -16.43 19.95 0.11
C SER A 28 -16.54 20.95 1.28
N GLY A 29 -15.48 21.71 1.57
CA GLY A 29 -15.41 22.68 2.66
C GLY A 29 -14.78 22.15 3.95
N ASP A 30 -14.66 20.83 4.12
CA ASP A 30 -14.04 20.24 5.31
C ASP A 30 -12.53 20.11 5.16
N PRO A 31 -11.74 20.34 6.23
CA PRO A 31 -10.29 20.23 6.19
C PRO A 31 -9.86 18.77 6.00
N VAL A 32 -9.00 18.54 5.01
CA VAL A 32 -8.48 17.20 4.67
C VAL A 32 -7.01 17.28 4.27
N THR A 33 -6.34 16.14 4.29
CA THR A 33 -4.93 16.03 3.92
C THR A 33 -4.77 14.95 2.86
N LYS A 34 -4.10 15.29 1.76
CA LYS A 34 -3.69 14.34 0.74
C LYS A 34 -2.37 13.73 1.16
N VAL A 35 -2.32 12.40 1.19
CA VAL A 35 -1.17 11.64 1.69
C VAL A 35 -0.80 10.54 0.72
N LEU A 36 0.50 10.23 0.65
CA LEU A 36 1.01 9.02 0.05
C LEU A 36 1.14 7.95 1.14
N LEU A 37 0.60 6.76 0.88
CA LEU A 37 0.63 5.63 1.81
C LEU A 37 1.39 4.47 1.19
N GLN A 38 2.39 3.96 1.91
CA GLN A 38 3.14 2.78 1.52
C GLN A 38 2.90 1.64 2.53
N PRO A 39 2.05 0.65 2.18
CA PRO A 39 1.87 -0.52 3.02
C PRO A 39 3.11 -1.43 2.93
N LEU A 40 3.80 -1.65 4.05
CA LEU A 40 4.91 -2.61 4.15
C LEU A 40 4.41 -4.04 4.44
N THR A 41 3.14 -4.16 4.80
CA THR A 41 2.42 -5.41 5.00
C THR A 41 1.09 -5.38 4.23
N GLY A 42 0.52 -6.54 3.93
CA GLY A 42 -0.77 -6.65 3.20
C GLY A 42 -1.91 -7.18 4.05
N ARG A 43 -2.32 -6.48 5.14
CA ARG A 43 -3.51 -6.88 5.91
C ARG A 43 -4.79 -6.32 5.28
N THR A 44 -5.92 -7.01 5.43
CA THR A 44 -7.23 -6.56 4.95
C THR A 44 -7.53 -5.16 5.48
N HIS A 45 -7.95 -4.22 4.63
CA HIS A 45 -8.28 -2.84 5.04
C HIS A 45 -7.18 -2.08 5.81
N GLN A 46 -5.93 -2.53 5.75
CA GLN A 46 -4.83 -2.00 6.56
C GLN A 46 -4.77 -0.46 6.59
N LEU A 47 -4.70 0.16 5.41
CA LEU A 47 -4.59 1.62 5.29
C LEU A 47 -5.82 2.34 5.88
N ARG A 48 -7.01 1.81 5.62
CA ARG A 48 -8.28 2.37 6.12
C ARG A 48 -8.34 2.38 7.64
N VAL A 49 -7.95 1.25 8.25
CA VAL A 49 -7.88 1.10 9.71
C VAL A 49 -6.80 2.01 10.29
N HIS A 50 -5.61 2.05 9.71
CA HIS A 50 -4.51 2.90 10.20
C HIS A 50 -4.87 4.39 10.15
N CYS A 51 -5.43 4.87 9.04
CA CYS A 51 -5.90 6.24 8.89
C CYS A 51 -6.97 6.59 9.95
N SER A 52 -7.96 5.72 10.15
CA SER A 52 -8.97 5.90 11.20
C SER A 52 -8.36 5.87 12.61
N ALA A 53 -7.40 4.98 12.88
CA ALA A 53 -6.72 4.84 14.18
C ALA A 53 -5.97 6.09 14.60
N ILE A 54 -5.35 6.81 13.65
CA ILE A 54 -4.66 8.09 13.91
C ILE A 54 -5.61 9.29 13.93
N GLY A 55 -6.93 9.07 13.83
CA GLY A 55 -7.94 10.14 13.86
C GLY A 55 -8.19 10.83 12.51
N HIS A 56 -7.62 10.31 11.42
CA HIS A 56 -7.75 10.86 10.07
C HIS A 56 -8.35 9.82 9.11
N PRO A 57 -9.63 9.44 9.27
CA PRO A 57 -10.27 8.46 8.39
C PRO A 57 -10.24 8.92 6.94
N ILE A 58 -10.18 7.95 6.01
CA ILE A 58 -10.21 8.23 4.58
C ILE A 58 -11.57 8.80 4.19
N VAL A 59 -11.55 9.91 3.45
CA VAL A 59 -12.76 10.56 2.94
C VAL A 59 -13.61 9.56 2.13
N GLY A 60 -14.88 9.43 2.50
CA GLY A 60 -15.82 8.52 1.84
C GLY A 60 -15.72 7.07 2.31
N ASP A 61 -14.93 6.78 3.35
CA ASP A 61 -14.92 5.46 3.99
C ASP A 61 -16.06 5.34 5.01
N PHE A 62 -17.20 4.85 4.56
CA PHE A 62 -18.38 4.69 5.42
C PHE A 62 -18.14 3.79 6.65
N THR A 63 -17.29 2.75 6.51
CA THR A 63 -17.04 1.76 7.56
C THR A 63 -16.20 2.35 8.69
N TYR A 64 -15.09 3.00 8.35
CA TYR A 64 -14.09 3.46 9.33
C TYR A 64 -14.20 4.95 9.70
N SER A 65 -15.15 5.69 9.09
CA SER A 65 -15.55 7.04 9.51
C SER A 65 -16.68 7.04 10.56
N HIS A 66 -17.06 5.89 11.11
CA HIS A 66 -18.23 5.73 11.98
C HIS A 66 -19.53 6.26 11.34
N LYS A 67 -19.72 5.99 10.04
CA LYS A 67 -20.90 6.40 9.25
C LYS A 67 -21.07 7.92 9.08
N LYS A 68 -20.02 8.70 9.35
CA LYS A 68 -20.04 10.16 9.13
C LYS A 68 -19.89 10.51 7.65
N ASP A 69 -19.07 9.73 6.92
CA ASP A 69 -18.81 9.98 5.52
C ASP A 69 -19.76 9.17 4.63
N SER A 70 -20.94 9.74 4.37
CA SER A 70 -21.92 9.22 3.41
C SER A 70 -22.13 10.11 2.19
N SER A 71 -21.57 11.33 2.20
CA SER A 71 -21.74 12.33 1.13
C SER A 71 -20.78 12.20 -0.06
N PRO A 72 -19.51 11.77 0.10
CA PRO A 72 -18.60 11.60 -1.04
C PRO A 72 -19.07 10.49 -1.99
N TYR A 73 -18.86 10.66 -3.29
CA TYR A 73 -19.33 9.72 -4.32
C TYR A 73 -18.56 8.40 -4.36
N ARG A 74 -17.37 8.37 -3.74
CA ARG A 74 -16.49 7.22 -3.60
C ARG A 74 -15.60 7.37 -2.37
N MET A 75 -14.90 6.30 -2.03
CA MET A 75 -13.76 6.35 -1.11
C MET A 75 -12.52 6.94 -1.80
N MET A 76 -11.86 7.89 -1.14
CA MET A 76 -10.64 8.56 -1.60
C MET A 76 -9.39 7.76 -1.26
N LEU A 77 -9.37 6.51 -1.72
CA LEU A 77 -8.21 5.63 -1.70
C LEU A 77 -7.95 5.15 -3.13
N HIS A 78 -6.70 5.27 -3.56
CA HIS A 78 -6.28 4.93 -4.91
C HIS A 78 -4.92 4.22 -4.89
N ALA A 79 -4.83 3.07 -5.58
CA ALA A 79 -3.58 2.36 -5.78
C ALA A 79 -2.79 3.07 -6.90
N TYR A 80 -1.90 3.98 -6.49
CA TYR A 80 -1.17 4.86 -7.40
C TYR A 80 0.03 4.18 -8.05
N TYR A 81 0.86 3.48 -7.26
CA TYR A 81 2.11 2.90 -7.72
C TYR A 81 2.20 1.42 -7.33
N LEU A 82 2.69 0.60 -8.27
CA LEU A 82 2.88 -0.84 -8.07
C LEU A 82 4.17 -1.29 -8.73
N ARG A 83 4.99 -2.01 -7.96
CA ARG A 83 6.24 -2.64 -8.41
C ARG A 83 6.21 -4.12 -8.07
N ILE A 84 6.25 -4.98 -9.08
CA ILE A 84 6.25 -6.44 -8.94
C ILE A 84 7.50 -7.00 -9.62
N PRO A 85 8.50 -7.45 -8.85
CA PRO A 85 9.62 -8.18 -9.42
C PRO A 85 9.16 -9.58 -9.82
N THR A 86 8.87 -9.78 -11.10
CA THR A 86 8.72 -11.14 -11.64
C THR A 86 10.12 -11.64 -11.97
N GLY A 87 10.41 -12.93 -11.79
CA GLY A 87 11.77 -13.46 -12.04
C GLY A 87 12.28 -13.29 -13.48
N LYS A 88 11.45 -12.79 -14.41
CA LYS A 88 11.80 -12.53 -15.82
C LYS A 88 11.87 -11.03 -16.13
N GLU A 89 10.98 -10.25 -15.54
CA GLU A 89 10.88 -8.81 -15.76
C GLU A 89 10.36 -8.08 -14.54
N LEU A 90 10.81 -6.83 -14.39
CA LEU A 90 10.24 -5.93 -13.39
C LEU A 90 8.97 -5.29 -13.98
N ILE A 91 7.81 -5.61 -13.41
CA ILE A 91 6.57 -4.90 -13.71
C ILE A 91 6.53 -3.67 -12.81
N GLU A 92 6.57 -2.49 -13.41
CA GLU A 92 6.47 -1.22 -12.69
C GLU A 92 5.43 -0.33 -13.38
N VAL A 93 4.40 0.06 -12.62
CA VAL A 93 3.27 0.84 -13.16
C VAL A 93 2.89 1.97 -12.21
N CYS A 94 2.57 3.12 -12.79
CA CYS A 94 1.95 4.26 -12.12
C CYS A 94 0.59 4.55 -12.77
N ALA A 95 -0.45 4.67 -11.96
CA ALA A 95 -1.75 5.18 -12.38
C ALA A 95 -1.75 6.72 -12.32
N PRO A 96 -2.58 7.41 -13.12
CA PRO A 96 -2.73 8.86 -13.00
C PRO A 96 -3.37 9.23 -11.67
N ASP A 97 -2.96 10.35 -11.07
CA ASP A 97 -3.53 10.85 -9.82
C ASP A 97 -4.99 11.34 -10.02
N PRO A 98 -6.00 10.68 -9.39
CA PRO A 98 -7.38 11.10 -9.50
C PRO A 98 -7.74 12.24 -8.54
N PHE A 99 -6.88 12.57 -7.57
CA PHE A 99 -7.15 13.53 -6.49
C PHE A 99 -6.57 14.91 -6.84
N VAL A 100 -6.99 15.43 -7.99
CA VAL A 100 -6.61 16.74 -8.51
C VAL A 100 -7.85 17.58 -8.76
N THR A 101 -7.75 18.89 -8.60
CA THR A 101 -8.90 19.82 -8.71
C THR A 101 -9.54 19.79 -10.11
N SER A 102 -8.78 19.45 -11.15
CA SER A 102 -9.29 19.29 -12.52
C SER A 102 -10.20 18.07 -12.69
N MET A 103 -10.04 17.04 -11.86
CA MET A 103 -10.86 15.82 -11.87
C MET A 103 -12.03 15.92 -10.88
N ASP A 104 -11.79 16.51 -9.72
CA ASP A 104 -12.81 16.77 -8.71
C ASP A 104 -12.69 18.19 -8.13
N SER A 105 -13.59 19.07 -8.56
CA SER A 105 -13.67 20.45 -8.09
C SER A 105 -13.92 20.61 -6.58
N LYS A 106 -14.35 19.55 -5.89
CA LYS A 106 -14.53 19.58 -4.43
C LYS A 106 -13.21 19.62 -3.68
N TRP A 107 -12.12 19.13 -4.28
CA TRP A 107 -10.78 19.20 -3.72
C TRP A 107 -10.12 20.55 -4.01
N VAL A 108 -9.77 21.27 -2.94
CA VAL A 108 -9.10 22.58 -3.00
C VAL A 108 -7.81 22.51 -2.18
N PRO A 109 -6.64 22.43 -2.82
CA PRO A 109 -5.35 22.44 -2.13
C PRO A 109 -5.04 23.84 -1.57
N HIS A 110 -4.49 23.91 -0.36
CA HIS A 110 -4.08 25.16 0.31
C HIS A 110 -2.56 25.25 0.49
N HIS A 111 -1.93 24.14 0.86
CA HIS A 111 -0.49 24.08 1.13
C HIS A 111 0.09 22.76 0.63
N VAL A 112 1.18 22.84 -0.14
CA VAL A 112 1.91 21.66 -0.62
C VAL A 112 3.14 21.46 0.26
N THR A 113 3.25 20.28 0.87
CA THR A 113 4.37 19.87 1.71
C THR A 113 5.40 19.10 0.90
N HIS A 114 4.96 18.16 0.05
CA HIS A 114 5.81 17.37 -0.84
C HIS A 114 5.15 17.23 -2.21
N GLN A 115 5.94 17.33 -3.27
CA GLN A 115 5.46 17.06 -4.64
C GLN A 115 5.35 15.55 -4.86
N LEU A 116 4.25 15.12 -5.50
CA LEU A 116 3.99 13.70 -5.72
C LEU A 116 5.08 13.06 -6.59
N ASP A 117 5.46 13.71 -7.68
CA ASP A 117 6.45 13.16 -8.62
C ASP A 117 7.82 12.99 -7.96
N ASP A 118 8.29 13.99 -7.22
CA ASP A 118 9.55 13.95 -6.48
C ASP A 118 9.54 12.82 -5.43
N THR A 119 8.47 12.72 -4.64
CA THR A 119 8.32 11.67 -3.62
C THR A 119 8.35 10.27 -4.25
N ILE A 120 7.71 10.10 -5.41
CA ILE A 120 7.67 8.82 -6.11
C ILE A 120 9.03 8.48 -6.70
N GLN A 121 9.76 9.47 -7.22
CA GLN A 121 11.12 9.25 -7.71
C GLN A 121 12.06 8.82 -6.57
N GLU A 122 11.99 9.46 -5.41
CA GLU A 122 12.77 9.07 -4.23
C GLU A 122 12.46 7.63 -3.79
N LEU A 123 11.18 7.22 -3.83
CA LEU A 123 10.78 5.84 -3.51
C LEU A 123 11.36 4.83 -4.50
N LYS A 124 11.40 5.17 -5.80
CA LYS A 124 12.02 4.34 -6.83
C LYS A 124 13.52 4.18 -6.58
N ASP A 125 14.21 5.29 -6.31
CA ASP A 125 15.65 5.31 -6.09
C ASP A 125 16.04 4.47 -4.85
N GLN A 126 15.30 4.62 -3.75
CA GLN A 126 15.50 3.81 -2.54
C GLN A 126 15.27 2.31 -2.81
N ALA A 127 14.30 1.99 -3.65
CA ALA A 127 13.98 0.60 -3.98
C ALA A 127 14.95 -0.01 -4.99
N MET A 128 15.69 0.78 -5.78
CA MET A 128 16.81 0.29 -6.60
C MET A 128 18.03 0.01 -5.72
N GLN A 129 18.39 0.94 -4.83
CA GLN A 129 19.53 0.78 -3.92
C GLN A 129 19.38 -0.43 -2.98
N LYS A 130 18.16 -0.70 -2.49
CA LYS A 130 17.88 -1.92 -1.70
C LYS A 130 18.08 -3.20 -2.51
N GLY A 131 17.64 -3.22 -3.78
CA GLY A 131 17.81 -4.38 -4.65
C GLY A 131 19.29 -4.69 -4.93
N GLU A 132 20.07 -3.66 -5.26
CA GLU A 132 21.52 -3.78 -5.50
C GLU A 132 22.28 -4.25 -4.25
N ALA A 133 21.89 -3.76 -3.06
CA ALA A 133 22.48 -4.18 -1.80
C ALA A 133 22.17 -5.64 -1.45
N GLU A 134 20.92 -6.09 -1.66
CA GLU A 134 20.51 -7.47 -1.42
C GLU A 134 21.18 -8.45 -2.40
N GLU A 135 21.34 -8.05 -3.67
CA GLU A 135 22.02 -8.86 -4.70
C GLU A 135 23.53 -8.94 -4.46
N SER A 136 24.15 -7.83 -4.05
CA SER A 136 25.56 -7.79 -3.64
C SER A 136 25.82 -8.64 -2.39
N GLN A 137 24.91 -8.64 -1.42
CA GLN A 137 25.02 -9.48 -0.22
C GLN A 137 24.87 -10.97 -0.56
N LYS A 138 23.94 -11.34 -1.47
CA LYS A 138 23.81 -12.72 -1.96
C LYS A 138 25.07 -13.19 -2.67
N ALA A 139 25.64 -12.38 -3.56
CA ALA A 139 26.87 -12.73 -4.28
C ALA A 139 28.08 -12.93 -3.33
N VAL A 140 28.20 -12.11 -2.28
CA VAL A 140 29.26 -12.25 -1.27
C VAL A 140 29.06 -13.49 -0.38
N LEU A 141 27.82 -13.88 -0.09
CA LEU A 141 27.51 -15.11 0.65
C LEU A 141 27.81 -16.36 -0.18
N GLU A 142 27.50 -16.34 -1.48
CA GLU A 142 27.78 -17.44 -2.41
C GLU A 142 29.29 -17.65 -2.66
N ASP A 143 30.09 -16.57 -2.73
CA ASP A 143 31.55 -16.64 -2.94
C ASP A 143 32.32 -17.20 -1.73
N ARG A 144 31.76 -17.11 -0.51
CA ARG A 144 32.40 -17.57 0.72
C ARG A 144 32.18 -19.05 1.03
N GLY A 145 31.45 -19.78 0.20
CA GLY A 145 31.21 -21.22 0.38
C GLY A 145 30.46 -21.57 1.66
N GLU A 146 29.87 -20.58 2.33
CA GLU A 146 28.85 -20.78 3.33
C GLU A 146 27.56 -20.95 2.53
N GLU A 147 27.10 -22.19 2.37
CA GLU A 147 25.70 -22.44 2.03
C GLU A 147 24.87 -21.74 3.11
N ALA A 148 24.51 -20.47 2.87
CA ALA A 148 23.30 -19.93 3.43
C ALA A 148 22.26 -21.00 3.14
N LEU A 149 21.51 -21.45 4.14
CA LEU A 149 20.22 -22.06 3.91
C LEU A 149 19.46 -21.04 3.06
N SER A 150 19.60 -21.17 1.74
CA SER A 150 18.67 -20.59 0.82
C SER A 150 17.39 -21.29 1.24
N GLU A 151 16.47 -20.55 1.84
CA GLU A 151 15.08 -20.85 1.63
C GLU A 151 14.83 -20.65 0.13
N ALA A 152 15.37 -21.57 -0.68
CA ALA A 152 14.74 -21.97 -1.91
C ALA A 152 13.31 -22.26 -1.47
N LYS A 153 12.38 -21.35 -1.79
CA LYS A 153 10.96 -21.58 -1.58
C LYS A 153 10.72 -22.99 -2.07
N SER A 154 10.37 -23.87 -1.13
CA SER A 154 10.05 -25.25 -1.44
C SER A 154 9.08 -25.21 -2.62
N PRO A 155 9.29 -26.04 -3.66
CA PRO A 155 8.37 -26.06 -4.79
C PRO A 155 6.97 -26.21 -4.22
N GLU A 156 6.10 -25.27 -4.61
CA GLU A 156 4.72 -25.20 -4.13
C GLU A 156 4.09 -26.59 -4.29
N THR A 157 3.55 -27.16 -3.21
CA THR A 157 3.01 -28.51 -3.27
C THR A 157 1.82 -28.54 -4.22
N GLU A 158 1.55 -29.69 -4.84
CA GLU A 158 0.39 -29.85 -5.75
C GLU A 158 -0.92 -29.39 -5.09
N GLU A 159 -1.07 -29.57 -3.76
CA GLU A 159 -2.21 -29.05 -2.99
C GLU A 159 -2.24 -27.52 -2.89
N GLN A 160 -1.09 -26.87 -2.71
CA GLN A 160 -0.99 -25.41 -2.66
C GLN A 160 -1.30 -24.81 -4.03
N GLN A 161 -0.77 -25.42 -5.09
CA GLN A 161 -0.98 -25.02 -6.47
C GLN A 161 -2.46 -25.18 -6.87
N ALA A 162 -3.09 -26.31 -6.54
CA ALA A 162 -4.52 -26.54 -6.77
C ALA A 162 -5.40 -25.54 -6.01
N ARG A 163 -5.03 -25.17 -4.78
CA ARG A 163 -5.76 -24.15 -4.00
C ARG A 163 -5.62 -22.74 -4.60
N CYS A 164 -4.44 -22.42 -5.13
CA CYS A 164 -4.21 -21.17 -5.86
C CYS A 164 -5.04 -21.12 -7.16
N GLU A 165 -5.06 -22.21 -7.92
CA GLU A 165 -5.87 -22.33 -9.14
C GLU A 165 -7.37 -22.25 -8.84
N GLN A 166 -7.84 -22.87 -7.75
CA GLN A 166 -9.22 -22.74 -7.30
C GLN A 166 -9.56 -21.29 -6.94
N TRP A 167 -8.70 -20.59 -6.19
CA TRP A 167 -8.91 -19.18 -5.89
C TRP A 167 -8.95 -18.30 -7.15
N LEU A 168 -8.05 -18.55 -8.11
CA LEU A 168 -8.03 -17.81 -9.37
C LEU A 168 -9.27 -18.10 -10.22
N ALA A 169 -9.76 -19.33 -10.25
CA ALA A 169 -10.98 -19.72 -10.96
C ALA A 169 -12.24 -19.11 -10.32
N GLU A 170 -12.30 -19.03 -8.98
CA GLU A 170 -13.38 -18.36 -8.24
C GLU A 170 -13.40 -16.84 -8.47
N TRP A 171 -12.24 -16.23 -8.76
CA TRP A 171 -12.13 -14.80 -9.06
C TRP A 171 -12.31 -14.47 -10.55
N ALA A 172 -12.20 -15.45 -11.45
CA ALA A 172 -12.32 -15.26 -12.89
C ALA A 172 -13.78 -15.31 -13.40
N LEU A 173 -14.77 -15.47 -12.52
CA LEU A 173 -16.19 -15.52 -12.84
C LEU A 173 -16.99 -14.57 -11.94
N GLU A 174 -16.96 -13.27 -12.29
CA GLU A 174 -18.10 -12.33 -12.43
C GLU A 174 -17.59 -10.88 -12.58
#